data_AF-A0A965BYJ5-F1
#
_entry.id   AF-A0A965BYJ5-F1
#
_cell.length_a   1.000
_cell.length_b   1.000
_cell.length_c   1.000
_cell.angle_alpha   90.00
_cell.angle_beta   90.00
_cell.angle_gamma   90.00
#
_symmetry.space_group_name_H-M   'P 1'
#
loop_
_entity.id
_entity.type
_entity.pdbx_description
1 polymer ?
#
loop_
_entity_poly.entity_id
_entity_poly.type
_entity_poly.pdbx_seq_one_letter_code
_entity_poly.pdbx_strand_id
1 'polypeptide(L)'
;PDGYTLMINNIGMAASATLYRRLPYQVPGSFAPLGIVSDAAMTVITRPDFPAANLREVMAELGRKGDVINLATAGISSASNLCGLLVQQAAGTKATTVVFRGTAPAIAELMAGRIDVLCDQATNTVPYIRDNRVKVYGVSSPERLAGLPSVPTTAEAGSPGIAMSTWHGLYAPAGTPEPIQEHISTALRAALKEERLRQRYADLVTDVPSDERASIVFHRRFVAEEVDRWRPIIEAAGAYAD
;
A
#
# COMPACT_ATOMS: atom_id res chain seq x y z
N PRO A 1 -0.55 6.64 -30.12
CA PRO A 1 0.66 6.69 -29.27
C PRO A 1 1.64 5.59 -29.67
N ASP A 2 2.94 5.84 -29.56
CA ASP A 2 4.03 5.03 -30.15
C ASP A 2 4.72 4.05 -29.19
N GLY A 3 4.39 4.10 -27.89
CA GLY A 3 4.95 3.20 -26.88
C GLY A 3 6.25 3.69 -26.24
N TYR A 4 6.78 4.85 -26.62
CA TYR A 4 8.03 5.39 -26.06
C TYR A 4 7.83 6.27 -24.82
N THR A 5 6.58 6.64 -24.52
CA THR A 5 6.22 7.29 -23.26
C THR A 5 5.49 6.28 -22.37
N LEU A 6 6.10 5.95 -21.25
CA LEU A 6 5.55 5.03 -20.26
C LEU A 6 5.49 5.71 -18.89
N MET A 7 4.57 5.25 -18.06
CA MET A 7 4.39 5.72 -16.69
C MET A 7 4.41 4.53 -15.75
N ILE A 8 5.17 4.65 -14.67
CA ILE A 8 4.99 3.81 -13.48
C ILE A 8 4.18 4.62 -12.48
N ASN A 9 3.09 4.03 -12.00
CA ASN A 9 2.30 4.57 -10.90
C ASN A 9 1.99 3.44 -9.91
N ASN A 10 1.41 3.75 -8.76
CA ASN A 10 1.13 2.78 -7.71
C ASN A 10 -0.36 2.76 -7.35
N ILE A 11 -0.71 2.14 -6.22
CA ILE A 11 -2.06 2.15 -5.65
C ILE A 11 -2.74 3.54 -5.64
N GLY A 12 -1.95 4.62 -5.56
CA GLY A 12 -2.42 5.99 -5.69
C GLY A 12 -3.15 6.28 -7.00
N MET A 13 -2.84 5.56 -8.09
CA MET A 13 -3.60 5.61 -9.34
C MET A 13 -5.08 5.30 -9.10
N ALA A 14 -5.39 4.18 -8.45
CA ALA A 14 -6.78 3.81 -8.16
C ALA A 14 -7.44 4.78 -7.18
N ALA A 15 -6.73 5.15 -6.10
CA ALA A 15 -7.24 6.08 -5.10
C ALA A 15 -7.51 7.49 -5.68
N SER A 16 -6.69 7.94 -6.64
CA SER A 16 -6.82 9.27 -7.26
C SER A 16 -8.15 9.49 -7.97
N ALA A 17 -8.80 8.41 -8.42
CA ALA A 17 -10.13 8.45 -9.03
C ALA A 17 -11.22 9.00 -8.10
N THR A 18 -10.98 8.95 -6.78
CA THR A 18 -11.92 9.44 -5.76
C THR A 18 -11.31 10.56 -4.90
N LEU A 19 -9.99 10.54 -4.66
CA LEU A 19 -9.33 11.57 -3.83
C LEU A 19 -9.41 12.96 -4.45
N TYR A 20 -9.37 13.06 -5.77
CA TYR A 20 -9.56 14.32 -6.47
C TYR A 20 -11.01 14.43 -6.91
N ARG A 21 -11.74 15.41 -6.38
CA ARG A 21 -13.11 15.72 -6.82
C ARG A 21 -13.11 16.18 -8.27
N ARG A 22 -12.01 16.77 -8.74
CA ARG A 22 -11.79 17.18 -10.14
C ARG A 22 -10.44 16.67 -10.67
N LEU A 23 -10.41 15.45 -11.16
CA LEU A 23 -9.26 14.90 -11.88
C LEU A 23 -9.37 15.24 -13.38
N PRO A 24 -8.32 15.77 -14.03
CA PRO A 24 -8.37 16.18 -15.45
C PRO A 24 -8.34 14.99 -16.43
N TYR A 25 -8.34 13.77 -15.91
CA TYR A 25 -8.40 12.52 -16.67
C TYR A 25 -9.23 11.50 -15.88
N GLN A 26 -9.72 10.47 -16.58
CA GLN A 26 -10.38 9.33 -15.94
C GLN A 26 -9.36 8.23 -15.69
N VAL A 27 -9.27 7.71 -14.46
CA VAL A 27 -8.33 6.61 -14.15
C VAL A 27 -8.63 5.39 -15.03
N PRO A 28 -9.88 4.88 -15.09
CA PRO A 28 -10.28 3.99 -16.18
C PRO A 28 -10.27 4.74 -17.53
N GLY A 29 -9.68 4.13 -18.56
CA GLY A 29 -9.78 4.59 -19.94
C GLY A 29 -8.73 5.61 -20.42
N SER A 30 -8.08 6.37 -19.53
CA SER A 30 -7.02 7.32 -19.96
C SER A 30 -5.65 6.67 -20.16
N PHE A 31 -5.48 5.43 -19.70
CA PHE A 31 -4.22 4.69 -19.80
C PHE A 31 -4.46 3.25 -20.26
N ALA A 32 -3.44 2.67 -20.91
CA ALA A 32 -3.34 1.27 -21.24
C ALA A 32 -2.46 0.57 -20.18
N PRO A 33 -3.03 -0.26 -19.29
CA PRO A 33 -2.28 -1.03 -18.29
C PRO A 33 -1.42 -2.10 -18.98
N LEU A 34 -0.14 -2.20 -18.61
CA LEU A 34 0.83 -3.11 -19.24
C LEU A 34 1.25 -4.28 -18.35
N GLY A 35 1.23 -4.09 -17.03
CA GLY A 35 1.40 -5.17 -16.04
C GLY A 35 1.74 -4.62 -14.66
N ILE A 36 1.51 -5.40 -13.60
CA ILE A 36 2.04 -5.10 -12.27
C ILE A 36 3.54 -5.39 -12.25
N VAL A 37 4.31 -4.44 -11.70
CA VAL A 37 5.77 -4.44 -11.67
C VAL A 37 6.30 -4.90 -10.31
N SER A 38 5.61 -4.54 -9.22
CA SER A 38 5.99 -4.89 -7.85
C SER A 38 4.78 -4.93 -6.93
N ASP A 39 4.86 -5.72 -5.86
CA ASP A 39 3.92 -5.69 -4.74
C ASP A 39 4.69 -5.50 -3.43
N ALA A 40 4.49 -4.37 -2.76
CA ALA A 40 5.07 -4.11 -1.45
C ALA A 40 3.98 -4.21 -0.37
N ALA A 41 4.26 -5.03 0.64
CA ALA A 41 3.40 -5.14 1.81
C ALA A 41 3.57 -3.92 2.72
N MET A 42 2.51 -3.60 3.46
CA MET A 42 2.56 -2.68 4.58
C MET A 42 2.60 -3.47 5.88
N THR A 43 3.17 -2.86 6.92
CA THR A 43 3.18 -3.38 8.28
C THR A 43 2.39 -2.43 9.18
N VAL A 44 1.51 -2.99 10.01
CA VAL A 44 0.88 -2.23 11.09
C VAL A 44 1.82 -2.26 12.29
N ILE A 45 2.39 -1.11 12.64
CA ILE A 45 3.33 -0.96 13.75
C ILE A 45 2.86 0.08 14.76
N THR A 46 3.33 -0.06 16.00
CA THR A 46 3.10 0.90 17.08
C THR A 46 4.38 1.25 17.82
N ARG A 47 4.31 2.29 18.65
CA ARG A 47 5.38 2.62 19.61
C ARG A 47 5.68 1.45 20.56
N PRO A 48 6.92 1.33 21.08
CA PRO A 48 7.35 0.16 21.88
C PRO A 48 6.47 -0.16 23.09
N ASP A 49 5.92 0.84 23.76
CA ASP A 49 5.13 0.70 24.99
C ASP A 49 3.62 0.77 24.73
N PHE A 50 3.17 0.66 23.47
CA PHE A 50 1.75 0.60 23.15
C PHE A 50 1.08 -0.62 23.83
N PRO A 51 -0.08 -0.44 24.49
CA PRO A 51 -0.69 -1.45 25.36
C PRO A 51 -1.52 -2.48 24.58
N ALA A 52 -0.89 -3.17 23.63
CA ALA A 52 -1.51 -4.26 22.88
C ALA A 52 -0.48 -5.36 22.59
N ALA A 53 -0.91 -6.61 22.74
CA ALA A 53 -0.13 -7.82 22.46
C ALA A 53 -0.36 -8.37 21.04
N ASN A 54 -1.46 -8.00 20.38
CA ASN A 54 -1.85 -8.50 19.06
C ASN A 54 -2.70 -7.46 18.31
N LEU A 55 -2.94 -7.69 17.01
CA LEU A 55 -3.65 -6.74 16.15
C LEU A 55 -5.09 -6.46 16.62
N ARG A 56 -5.77 -7.48 17.16
CA ARG A 56 -7.12 -7.34 17.71
C ARG A 56 -7.14 -6.35 18.87
N GLU A 57 -6.17 -6.41 19.76
CA GLU A 57 -6.02 -5.45 20.86
C GLU A 57 -5.64 -4.05 20.37
N VAL A 58 -4.87 -3.93 19.28
CA VAL A 58 -4.63 -2.61 18.65
C VAL A 58 -5.94 -2.02 18.13
N MET A 59 -6.77 -2.80 17.44
CA MET A 59 -8.08 -2.33 16.96
C MET A 59 -9.01 -1.99 18.11
N ALA A 60 -9.00 -2.76 19.20
CA ALA A 60 -9.80 -2.48 20.39
C ALA A 60 -9.37 -1.18 21.09
N GLU A 61 -8.06 -0.94 21.22
CA GLU A 61 -7.55 0.30 21.84
C GLU A 61 -7.84 1.51 20.96
N LEU A 62 -7.72 1.39 19.63
CA LEU A 62 -8.17 2.40 18.66
C LEU A 62 -9.68 2.69 18.78
N GLY A 63 -10.51 1.65 18.87
CA GLY A 63 -11.96 1.80 19.03
C GLY A 63 -12.35 2.50 20.34
N ARG A 64 -11.55 2.35 21.39
CA ARG A 64 -11.82 2.94 22.71
C ARG A 64 -11.26 4.35 22.90
N LYS A 65 -10.13 4.66 22.24
CA LYS A 65 -9.31 5.86 22.50
C LYS A 65 -8.85 6.57 21.22
N GLY A 66 -9.59 6.43 20.11
CA GLY A 66 -9.15 6.96 18.82
C GLY A 66 -8.79 8.45 18.84
N ASP A 67 -9.55 9.27 19.57
CA ASP A 67 -9.34 10.70 19.72
C ASP A 67 -7.98 11.08 20.32
N VAL A 68 -7.42 10.24 21.19
CA VAL A 68 -6.10 10.44 21.82
C VAL A 68 -4.99 9.60 21.20
N ILE A 69 -5.29 8.75 20.21
CA ILE A 69 -4.30 7.95 19.49
C ILE A 69 -3.83 8.73 18.26
N ASN A 70 -2.54 8.99 18.20
CA ASN A 70 -1.90 9.63 17.06
C ASN A 70 -1.53 8.58 16.00
N LEU A 71 -2.19 8.64 14.84
CA LEU A 71 -1.89 7.82 13.67
C LEU A 71 -1.10 8.65 12.65
N ALA A 72 0.12 8.24 12.33
CA ALA A 72 0.94 8.96 11.36
C ALA A 72 0.70 8.52 9.91
N THR A 73 0.75 9.48 8.99
CA THR A 73 0.70 9.23 7.54
C THR A 73 1.70 10.13 6.80
N ALA A 74 1.98 9.80 5.53
CA ALA A 74 2.75 10.66 4.63
C ALA A 74 1.86 11.65 3.83
N GLY A 75 0.64 11.91 4.31
CA GLY A 75 -0.31 12.82 3.68
C GLY A 75 -1.32 12.14 2.77
N ILE A 76 -2.31 12.93 2.33
CA ILE A 76 -3.39 12.46 1.46
C ILE A 76 -2.81 11.82 0.20
N SER A 77 -3.40 10.71 -0.24
CA SER A 77 -2.94 9.87 -1.37
C SER A 77 -1.71 9.00 -1.09
N SER A 78 -1.01 9.16 0.03
CA SER A 78 0.10 8.25 0.36
C SER A 78 -0.41 6.85 0.69
N ALA A 79 0.40 5.82 0.44
CA ALA A 79 0.07 4.46 0.84
C ALA A 79 -0.18 4.33 2.35
N SER A 80 0.60 5.03 3.18
CA SER A 80 0.41 5.05 4.63
C SER A 80 -0.89 5.71 5.05
N ASN A 81 -1.36 6.74 4.33
CA ASN A 81 -2.69 7.31 4.54
C ASN A 81 -3.79 6.31 4.19
N LEU A 82 -3.69 5.66 3.02
CA LEU A 82 -4.65 4.64 2.60
C LEU A 82 -4.73 3.47 3.59
N CYS A 83 -3.59 2.96 4.06
CA CYS A 83 -3.58 1.93 5.09
C CYS A 83 -4.12 2.44 6.43
N GLY A 84 -3.79 3.68 6.81
CA GLY A 84 -4.34 4.33 8.00
C GLY A 84 -5.87 4.45 7.97
N LEU A 85 -6.46 4.67 6.80
CA LEU A 85 -7.92 4.63 6.62
C LEU A 85 -8.46 3.22 6.85
N LEU A 86 -7.82 2.18 6.31
CA LEU A 86 -8.22 0.79 6.54
C LEU A 86 -8.11 0.38 8.02
N VAL A 87 -7.07 0.83 8.71
CA VAL A 87 -6.88 0.61 10.15
C VAL A 87 -8.01 1.26 10.95
N GLN A 88 -8.34 2.52 10.67
CA GLN A 88 -9.45 3.23 11.33
C GLN A 88 -10.81 2.59 11.02
N GLN A 89 -11.03 2.15 9.78
CA GLN A 89 -12.23 1.44 9.38
C GLN A 89 -12.36 0.09 10.11
N ALA A 90 -11.27 -0.67 10.21
CA ALA A 90 -11.24 -1.95 10.94
C ALA A 90 -11.48 -1.76 12.45
N ALA A 91 -10.98 -0.65 13.03
CA ALA A 91 -11.25 -0.27 14.41
C ALA A 91 -12.65 0.32 14.63
N GLY A 92 -13.36 0.70 13.55
CA GLY A 92 -14.65 1.37 13.62
C GLY A 92 -14.60 2.78 14.23
N THR A 93 -13.43 3.43 14.27
CA THR A 93 -13.24 4.74 14.92
C THR A 93 -12.10 5.51 14.25
N LYS A 94 -12.22 6.84 14.18
CA LYS A 94 -11.17 7.72 13.66
C LYS A 94 -10.10 7.98 14.72
N ALA A 95 -8.85 7.98 14.29
CA ALA A 95 -7.69 8.37 15.08
C ALA A 95 -7.28 9.83 14.77
N THR A 96 -6.52 10.45 15.67
CA THR A 96 -5.90 11.75 15.37
C THR A 96 -4.81 11.55 14.32
N THR A 97 -5.09 11.98 13.08
CA THR A 97 -4.15 11.79 11.96
C THR A 97 -3.07 12.87 11.96
N VAL A 98 -1.81 12.47 12.01
CA VAL A 98 -0.63 13.35 11.96
C VAL A 98 0.09 13.17 10.64
N VAL A 99 0.21 14.26 9.86
CA VAL A 99 0.78 14.22 8.51
C VAL A 99 2.26 14.60 8.53
N PHE A 100 3.08 13.76 7.91
CA PHE A 100 4.51 13.97 7.72
C PHE A 100 4.87 14.10 6.24
N ARG A 101 6.01 14.72 5.94
CA ARG A 101 6.60 14.75 4.59
C ARG A 101 7.33 13.43 4.30
N GLY A 102 6.57 12.35 4.14
CA GLY A 102 7.09 10.97 4.09
C GLY A 102 7.08 10.29 5.47
N THR A 103 7.15 8.96 5.49
CA THR A 103 7.03 8.16 6.73
C THR A 103 8.35 7.96 7.49
N ALA A 104 9.50 8.20 6.86
CA ALA A 104 10.80 8.16 7.53
C ALA A 104 10.87 9.03 8.82
N PRO A 105 10.47 10.32 8.81
CA PRO A 105 10.42 11.10 10.05
C PRO A 105 9.36 10.57 11.03
N ALA A 106 8.24 10.02 10.55
CA ALA A 106 7.19 9.49 11.43
C ALA A 106 7.66 8.31 12.28
N ILE A 107 8.55 7.45 11.77
CA ILE A 107 9.11 6.33 12.54
C ILE A 107 9.94 6.83 13.73
N ALA A 108 10.70 7.91 13.56
CA ALA A 108 11.47 8.50 14.67
C ALA A 108 10.53 8.99 15.79
N GLU A 109 9.42 9.62 15.42
CA GLU A 109 8.41 10.10 16.36
C GLU A 109 7.63 8.96 17.04
N LEU A 110 7.39 7.86 16.30
CA LEU A 110 6.80 6.62 16.82
C LEU A 110 7.70 6.00 17.90
N MET A 111 9.00 5.89 17.63
CA MET A 111 9.96 5.38 18.62
C MET A 111 10.10 6.30 19.84
N ALA A 112 9.90 7.61 19.65
CA ALA A 112 9.90 8.58 20.73
C ALA A 112 8.56 8.68 21.48
N GLY A 113 7.54 7.89 21.09
CA GLY A 113 6.24 7.83 21.75
C GLY A 113 5.31 9.01 21.45
N ARG A 114 5.63 9.87 20.47
CA ARG A 114 4.77 11.00 20.06
C ARG A 114 3.71 10.59 19.04
N ILE A 115 4.00 9.53 18.28
CA ILE A 115 3.05 8.81 17.43
C ILE A 115 2.78 7.46 18.08
N ASP A 116 1.53 7.01 18.01
CA ASP A 116 1.11 5.73 18.59
C ASP A 116 1.09 4.63 17.55
N VAL A 117 0.54 4.92 16.36
CA VAL A 117 0.30 3.94 15.29
C VAL A 117 0.84 4.47 13.96
N LEU A 118 1.48 3.60 13.20
CA LEU A 118 1.87 3.86 11.83
C LEU A 118 1.61 2.59 11.01
N CYS A 119 0.94 2.75 9.86
CA CYS A 119 0.96 1.72 8.83
C CYS A 119 1.85 2.21 7.68
N ASP A 120 2.94 1.49 7.44
CA ASP A 120 3.95 1.88 6.46
C ASP A 120 4.52 0.68 5.71
N GLN A 121 5.18 0.91 4.58
CA GLN A 121 5.75 -0.14 3.74
C GLN A 121 6.82 -0.94 4.51
N ALA A 122 6.81 -2.26 4.35
CA ALA A 122 7.77 -3.16 4.98
C ALA A 122 9.22 -2.79 4.65
N THR A 123 9.47 -2.27 3.45
CA THR A 123 10.75 -1.73 2.99
C THR A 123 11.36 -0.72 3.98
N ASN A 124 10.53 0.09 4.66
CA ASN A 124 10.95 1.11 5.60
C ASN A 124 10.92 0.62 7.06
N THR A 125 10.00 -0.30 7.40
CA THR A 125 9.76 -0.70 8.80
C THR A 125 10.56 -1.91 9.25
N VAL A 126 10.90 -2.84 8.34
CA VAL A 126 11.57 -4.11 8.68
C VAL A 126 12.86 -3.93 9.48
N PRO A 127 13.77 -2.96 9.19
CA PRO A 127 14.96 -2.76 10.00
C PRO A 127 14.62 -2.48 11.48
N TYR A 128 13.64 -1.62 11.74
CA TYR A 128 13.22 -1.26 13.11
C TYR A 128 12.46 -2.38 13.81
N ILE A 129 11.72 -3.19 13.05
CA ILE A 129 11.04 -4.38 13.55
C ILE A 129 12.06 -5.43 14.00
N ARG A 130 13.08 -5.71 13.18
CA ARG A 130 14.15 -6.68 13.50
C ARG A 130 14.95 -6.29 14.74
N ASP A 131 15.17 -5.00 14.92
CA ASP A 131 15.87 -4.44 16.09
C ASP A 131 14.96 -4.32 17.33
N ASN A 132 13.69 -4.76 17.26
CA ASN A 132 12.68 -4.61 18.32
C ASN A 132 12.48 -3.15 18.79
N ARG A 133 12.71 -2.18 17.90
CA ARG A 133 12.55 -0.75 18.19
C ARG A 133 11.12 -0.25 18.04
N VAL A 134 10.25 -1.07 17.46
CA VAL A 134 8.81 -0.86 17.29
C VAL A 134 8.09 -2.19 17.48
N LYS A 135 6.81 -2.17 17.83
CA LYS A 135 5.98 -3.38 17.83
C LYS A 135 5.30 -3.55 16.48
N VAL A 136 5.23 -4.77 15.95
CA VAL A 136 4.54 -5.11 14.70
C VAL A 136 3.40 -6.08 14.97
N TYR A 137 2.27 -5.88 14.29
CA TYR A 137 1.03 -6.63 14.56
C TYR A 137 0.47 -7.38 13.35
N GLY A 138 0.91 -7.02 12.15
CA GLY A 138 0.55 -7.75 10.96
C GLY A 138 1.15 -7.15 9.69
N VAL A 139 1.27 -7.99 8.67
CA VAL A 139 1.60 -7.58 7.30
C VAL A 139 0.33 -7.56 6.44
N SER A 140 0.18 -6.56 5.57
CA SER A 140 -1.03 -6.38 4.75
C SER A 140 -1.08 -7.26 3.49
N SER A 141 0.00 -8.01 3.21
CA SER A 141 0.10 -8.95 2.10
C SER A 141 -0.82 -10.18 2.31
N PRO A 142 -1.19 -10.88 1.22
CA PRO A 142 -1.98 -12.11 1.31
C PRO A 142 -1.29 -13.23 2.09
N GLU A 143 0.04 -13.24 2.03
CA GLU A 143 0.91 -14.21 2.70
C GLU A 143 1.93 -13.49 3.59
N ARG A 144 2.54 -14.23 4.53
CA ARG A 144 3.58 -13.68 5.39
C ARG A 144 4.82 -13.32 4.58
N LEU A 145 5.48 -12.25 4.98
CA LEU A 145 6.74 -11.84 4.35
C LEU A 145 7.86 -12.81 4.72
N ALA A 146 8.62 -13.28 3.73
CA ALA A 146 9.80 -14.09 3.96
C ALA A 146 10.82 -13.40 4.90
N GLY A 147 10.88 -12.06 4.85
CA GLY A 147 11.73 -11.24 5.72
C GLY A 147 11.23 -11.08 7.16
N LEU A 148 9.98 -11.47 7.46
CA LEU A 148 9.29 -11.39 8.77
C LEU A 148 8.36 -12.61 8.99
N PRO A 149 8.87 -13.86 8.96
CA PRO A 149 8.02 -15.06 8.93
C PRO A 149 7.19 -15.29 10.22
N SER A 150 7.62 -14.69 11.33
CA SER A 150 6.90 -14.74 12.61
C SER A 150 5.72 -13.77 12.69
N VAL A 151 5.66 -12.76 11.80
CA VAL A 151 4.60 -11.76 11.79
C VAL A 151 3.42 -12.30 10.97
N PRO A 152 2.21 -12.38 11.55
CA PRO A 152 1.04 -12.86 10.81
C PRO A 152 0.61 -11.88 9.73
N THR A 153 -0.18 -12.34 8.77
CA THR A 153 -0.92 -11.40 7.91
C THR A 153 -2.01 -10.70 8.71
N THR A 154 -2.49 -9.54 8.25
CA THR A 154 -3.64 -8.88 8.89
C THR A 154 -4.89 -9.74 8.85
N ALA A 155 -5.04 -10.59 7.82
CA ALA A 155 -6.13 -11.57 7.73
C ALA A 155 -6.00 -12.67 8.79
N GLU A 156 -4.83 -13.28 8.95
CA GLU A 156 -4.54 -14.25 10.01
C GLU A 156 -4.74 -13.67 11.40
N ALA A 157 -4.41 -12.39 11.58
CA ALA A 157 -4.56 -11.66 12.83
C ALA A 157 -6.01 -11.17 13.10
N GLY A 158 -6.97 -11.51 12.24
CA GLY A 158 -8.40 -11.23 12.44
C GLY A 158 -8.87 -9.85 11.95
N SER A 159 -8.10 -9.18 11.09
CA SER A 159 -8.46 -7.90 10.46
C SER A 159 -8.24 -7.94 8.94
N PRO A 160 -8.95 -8.83 8.20
CA PRO A 160 -8.76 -9.00 6.76
C PRO A 160 -9.05 -7.73 5.95
N GLY A 161 -9.88 -6.81 6.46
CA GLY A 161 -10.16 -5.52 5.81
C GLY A 161 -8.95 -4.58 5.70
N ILE A 162 -7.86 -4.84 6.43
CA ILE A 162 -6.61 -4.07 6.34
C ILE A 162 -5.72 -4.59 5.19
N ALA A 163 -6.03 -5.76 4.63
CA ALA A 163 -5.25 -6.32 3.54
C ALA A 163 -5.18 -5.34 2.35
N MET A 164 -3.95 -5.07 1.91
CA MET A 164 -3.65 -4.21 0.77
C MET A 164 -2.22 -4.47 0.29
N SER A 165 -1.98 -4.21 -0.99
CA SER A 165 -0.63 -4.13 -1.55
C SER A 165 -0.37 -2.71 -2.02
N THR A 166 0.80 -2.17 -1.75
CA THR A 166 1.30 -0.97 -2.43
C THR A 166 1.90 -1.38 -3.76
N TRP A 167 1.03 -1.84 -4.67
CA TRP A 167 1.43 -2.31 -5.98
C TRP A 167 1.97 -1.16 -6.82
N HIS A 168 2.88 -1.46 -7.74
CA HIS A 168 3.28 -0.55 -8.82
C HIS A 168 2.88 -1.17 -10.16
N GLY A 169 2.29 -0.37 -11.04
CA GLY A 169 1.83 -0.77 -12.36
C GLY A 169 2.53 0.04 -13.45
N LEU A 170 2.81 -0.62 -14.57
CA LEU A 170 3.31 0.03 -15.79
C LEU A 170 2.14 0.38 -16.71
N TYR A 171 2.15 1.58 -17.26
CA TYR A 171 1.09 2.12 -18.12
C TYR A 171 1.68 2.77 -19.37
N ALA A 172 0.95 2.67 -20.48
CA ALA A 172 1.11 3.50 -21.66
C ALA A 172 -0.08 4.45 -21.83
N PRO A 173 0.02 5.50 -22.69
CA PRO A 173 -1.13 6.31 -23.05
C PRO A 173 -2.26 5.46 -23.66
N ALA A 174 -3.51 5.85 -23.43
CA ALA A 174 -4.67 5.24 -24.07
C ALA A 174 -4.53 5.24 -25.61
N GLY A 175 -4.98 4.16 -26.26
CA GLY A 175 -4.89 4.00 -27.72
C GLY A 175 -3.51 3.61 -28.25
N THR A 176 -2.54 3.28 -27.37
CA THR A 176 -1.31 2.59 -27.81
C THR A 176 -1.70 1.27 -28.51
N PRO A 177 -1.21 0.95 -29.72
CA PRO A 177 -1.57 -0.28 -30.43
C PRO A 177 -1.31 -1.55 -29.62
N GLU A 178 -2.22 -2.52 -29.70
CA GLU A 178 -2.12 -3.79 -28.99
C GLU A 178 -0.78 -4.53 -29.22
N PRO A 179 -0.23 -4.62 -30.44
CA PRO A 179 1.08 -5.25 -30.64
C PRO A 179 2.22 -4.59 -29.86
N ILE A 180 2.15 -3.26 -29.65
CA ILE A 180 3.13 -2.51 -28.87
C ILE A 180 2.93 -2.77 -27.37
N GLN A 181 1.68 -2.81 -26.90
CA GLN A 181 1.38 -3.16 -25.51
C GLN A 181 1.89 -4.57 -25.17
N GLU A 182 1.62 -5.55 -26.03
CA GLU A 182 2.08 -6.93 -25.85
C GLU A 182 3.60 -7.06 -25.89
N HIS A 183 4.28 -6.31 -26.77
CA HIS A 183 5.74 -6.27 -26.80
C HIS A 183 6.33 -5.78 -25.48
N ILE A 184 5.80 -4.68 -24.94
CA ILE A 184 6.29 -4.09 -23.67
C ILE A 184 5.93 -4.97 -22.47
N SER A 185 4.71 -5.51 -22.42
CA SER A 185 4.27 -6.45 -21.38
C SER A 185 5.12 -7.73 -21.36
N THR A 186 5.49 -8.23 -22.55
CA THR A 186 6.40 -9.38 -22.66
C THR A 186 7.79 -9.05 -22.14
N ALA A 187 8.34 -7.88 -22.49
CA ALA A 187 9.62 -7.42 -21.95
C ALA A 187 9.58 -7.23 -20.43
N LEU A 188 8.50 -6.65 -19.89
CA LEU A 188 8.27 -6.52 -18.45
C LEU A 188 8.32 -7.89 -17.75
N ARG A 189 7.54 -8.87 -18.23
CA ARG A 189 7.51 -10.22 -17.64
C ARG A 189 8.85 -10.95 -17.74
N ALA A 190 9.61 -10.73 -18.81
CA ALA A 190 10.97 -11.25 -18.93
C ALA A 190 11.91 -10.62 -17.88
N ALA A 191 11.87 -9.30 -17.70
CA ALA A 191 12.67 -8.59 -16.72
C ALA A 191 12.39 -9.05 -15.27
N LEU A 192 11.13 -9.29 -14.91
CA LEU A 192 10.74 -9.81 -13.60
C LEU A 192 11.33 -11.20 -13.27
N LYS A 193 11.81 -11.93 -14.28
CA LYS A 193 12.46 -13.23 -14.11
C LYS A 193 13.98 -13.12 -13.99
N GLU A 194 14.58 -11.94 -14.21
CA GLU A 194 16.01 -11.75 -14.05
C GLU A 194 16.44 -11.86 -12.59
N GLU A 195 17.45 -12.70 -12.31
CA GLU A 195 17.94 -12.96 -10.96
C GLU A 195 18.38 -11.68 -10.23
N ARG A 196 19.06 -10.77 -10.94
CA ARG A 196 19.49 -9.49 -10.38
C ARG A 196 18.30 -8.66 -9.86
N LEU A 197 17.18 -8.67 -10.58
CA LEU A 197 15.98 -7.94 -10.17
C LEU A 197 15.30 -8.64 -9.00
N ARG A 198 15.19 -9.97 -9.04
CA ARG A 198 14.63 -10.79 -7.94
C ARG A 198 15.41 -10.62 -6.64
N GLN A 199 16.75 -10.60 -6.72
CA GLN A 199 17.60 -10.33 -5.56
C GLN A 199 17.33 -8.93 -5.00
N ARG A 200 17.21 -7.92 -5.88
CA ARG A 200 16.91 -6.55 -5.44
C ARG A 200 15.54 -6.44 -4.76
N TYR A 201 14.54 -7.17 -5.25
CA TYR A 201 13.22 -7.29 -4.60
C TYR A 201 13.34 -7.88 -3.20
N ALA A 202 14.09 -8.98 -3.05
CA ALA A 202 14.32 -9.61 -1.76
C ALA A 202 15.05 -8.68 -0.77
N ASP A 203 16.09 -7.97 -1.21
CA ASP A 203 16.83 -6.99 -0.39
C ASP A 203 15.91 -5.88 0.15
N LEU A 204 14.89 -5.52 -0.63
CA LEU A 204 13.90 -4.49 -0.30
C LEU A 204 12.67 -5.06 0.43
N VAL A 205 12.60 -6.36 0.71
CA VAL A 205 11.43 -7.01 1.32
C VAL A 205 10.14 -6.71 0.52
N THR A 206 10.26 -6.80 -0.80
CA THR A 206 9.18 -6.57 -1.76
C THR A 206 9.00 -7.82 -2.60
N ASP A 207 7.76 -8.19 -2.89
CA ASP A 207 7.47 -9.41 -3.64
C ASP A 207 7.51 -9.15 -5.15
N VAL A 208 8.03 -10.15 -5.85
CA VAL A 208 7.97 -10.21 -7.32
C VAL A 208 6.55 -10.62 -7.70
N PRO A 209 5.84 -9.85 -8.56
CA PRO A 209 4.51 -10.24 -8.99
C PRO A 209 4.52 -11.57 -9.72
N SER A 210 3.44 -12.35 -9.57
CA SER A 210 3.25 -13.56 -10.37
C SER A 210 3.11 -13.22 -11.85
N ASP A 211 3.35 -14.21 -12.73
CA ASP A 211 3.13 -14.06 -14.18
C ASP A 211 1.69 -13.62 -14.49
N GLU A 212 0.71 -14.06 -13.68
CA GLU A 212 -0.68 -13.60 -13.78
C GLU A 212 -0.80 -12.11 -13.45
N ARG A 213 -0.28 -11.66 -12.29
CA ARG A 213 -0.35 -10.25 -11.87
C ARG A 213 0.36 -9.31 -12.83
N ALA A 214 1.47 -9.77 -13.41
CA ALA A 214 2.23 -9.02 -14.41
C ALA A 214 1.56 -8.97 -15.80
N SER A 215 0.42 -9.63 -16.01
CA SER A 215 -0.31 -9.60 -17.29
C SER A 215 -1.14 -8.34 -17.49
N ILE A 216 -1.33 -7.94 -18.76
CA ILE A 216 -2.23 -6.85 -19.15
C ILE A 216 -3.66 -7.09 -18.64
N VAL A 217 -4.15 -8.33 -18.80
CA VAL A 217 -5.53 -8.72 -18.43
C VAL A 217 -5.75 -8.55 -16.93
N PHE A 218 -4.86 -9.09 -16.11
CA PHE A 218 -4.95 -8.94 -14.67
C PHE A 218 -4.85 -7.47 -14.28
N HIS A 219 -3.84 -6.76 -14.76
CA HIS A 219 -3.59 -5.37 -14.37
C HIS A 219 -4.77 -4.47 -14.71
N ARG A 220 -5.39 -4.63 -15.89
CA ARG A 220 -6.59 -3.87 -16.28
C ARG A 220 -7.77 -4.13 -15.36
N ARG A 221 -8.07 -5.40 -15.05
CA ARG A 221 -9.15 -5.77 -14.12
C ARG A 221 -8.88 -5.21 -12.73
N PHE A 222 -7.67 -5.42 -12.22
CA PHE A 222 -7.27 -5.09 -10.87
C PHE A 222 -7.32 -3.59 -10.56
N VAL A 223 -6.94 -2.72 -11.51
CA VAL A 223 -7.06 -1.27 -11.31
C VAL A 223 -8.53 -0.85 -11.19
N ALA A 224 -9.43 -1.43 -11.98
CA ALA A 224 -10.87 -1.13 -11.89
C ALA A 224 -11.44 -1.60 -10.53
N GLU A 225 -11.11 -2.82 -10.12
CA GLU A 225 -11.50 -3.37 -8.82
C GLU A 225 -10.98 -2.52 -7.65
N GLU A 226 -9.74 -2.04 -7.72
CA GLU A 226 -9.17 -1.14 -6.70
C GLU A 226 -9.86 0.23 -6.70
N VAL A 227 -10.21 0.81 -7.86
CA VAL A 227 -10.98 2.06 -7.91
C VAL A 227 -12.31 1.90 -7.18
N ASP A 228 -13.02 0.80 -7.44
CA ASP A 228 -14.31 0.52 -6.81
C ASP A 228 -14.17 0.23 -5.31
N ARG A 229 -13.10 -0.47 -4.90
CA ARG A 229 -12.80 -0.74 -3.49
C ARG A 229 -12.50 0.54 -2.71
N TRP A 230 -11.69 1.43 -3.29
CA TRP A 230 -11.24 2.64 -2.59
C TRP A 230 -12.31 3.72 -2.52
N ARG A 231 -13.22 3.79 -3.48
CA ARG A 231 -14.28 4.81 -3.54
C ARG A 231 -15.05 4.97 -2.21
N PRO A 232 -15.75 3.95 -1.68
CA PRO A 232 -16.55 4.11 -0.46
C PRO A 232 -15.69 4.42 0.77
N ILE A 233 -14.44 3.93 0.81
CA ILE A 233 -13.51 4.15 1.93
C ILE A 233 -13.10 5.62 1.99
N ILE A 234 -12.78 6.21 0.84
CA ILE A 234 -12.32 7.59 0.71
C ILE A 234 -13.49 8.56 0.91
N GLU A 235 -14.67 8.26 0.38
CA GLU A 235 -15.89 9.03 0.62
C GLU A 235 -16.28 9.04 2.10
N ALA A 236 -16.20 7.90 2.80
CA ALA A 236 -16.45 7.83 4.24
C ALA A 236 -15.42 8.60 5.07
N ALA A 237 -14.16 8.67 4.61
CA ALA A 237 -13.12 9.46 5.25
C ALA A 237 -13.42 10.97 5.16
N GLY A 238 -13.97 11.42 4.02
CA GLY A 238 -14.32 12.82 3.75
C GLY A 238 -13.11 13.73 3.51
N ALA A 239 -11.92 13.16 3.26
CA ALA A 239 -10.68 13.90 3.02
C ALA A 239 -10.27 13.77 1.55
N TYR A 240 -10.24 14.90 0.85
CA TYR A 240 -9.92 15.01 -0.58
C TYR A 240 -8.60 15.75 -0.79
N ALA A 241 -7.97 15.53 -1.95
CA ALA A 241 -6.66 16.08 -2.30
C ALA A 241 -6.71 17.44 -3.04
N ASP A 242 -7.91 17.99 -3.27
CA ASP A 242 -8.19 19.27 -3.96
C ASP A 242 -9.06 20.22 -3.13
#